data_AF-A0A662W6A0-F1
#
_entry.id   AF-A0A662W6A0-F1
#
_cell.length_a   1.000
_cell.length_b   1.000
_cell.length_c   1.000
_cell.angle_alpha   90.00
_cell.angle_beta   90.00
_cell.angle_gamma   90.00
#
_symmetry.space_group_name_H-M   'P 1'
#
loop_
_entity.id
_entity.type
_entity.pdbx_description
1 polymer ?
#
loop_
_entity_poly.entity_id
_entity_poly.type
_entity_poly.pdbx_seq_one_letter_code
_entity_poly.pdbx_strand_id
1 'polypeptide(L)'
;MVVFKLRGREYNITREDVEKVLKTVEPEPFKGNAKYYVEYNEKKYPIKQVVASVTRLPRVSFTAMDAYRVLSRLGFEIKELQENQKEVKS
;
A
#
# COMPACT_ATOMS: atom_id res chain seq x y z
N MET A 1 -0.37 -15.56 -7.35
CA MET A 1 1.05 -15.18 -7.42
C MET A 1 1.23 -14.13 -8.51
N VAL A 2 1.90 -13.01 -8.21
CA VAL A 2 2.19 -11.98 -9.21
C VAL A 2 3.69 -11.75 -9.28
N VAL A 3 4.24 -11.84 -10.49
CA VAL A 3 5.60 -11.40 -10.79
C VAL A 3 5.54 -9.94 -11.20
N PHE A 4 6.31 -9.10 -10.52
CA PHE A 4 6.48 -7.70 -10.94
C PHE A 4 7.94 -7.31 -10.91
N LYS A 5 8.30 -6.38 -11.81
CA LYS A 5 9.65 -5.83 -11.93
C LYS A 5 9.71 -4.49 -11.25
N LEU A 6 10.52 -4.38 -10.19
CA LEU A 6 10.91 -3.10 -9.61
C LEU A 6 12.41 -2.90 -9.83
N ARG A 7 12.76 -1.82 -10.56
CA ARG A 7 14.15 -1.45 -10.88
C ARG A 7 14.99 -2.60 -11.46
N GLY A 8 14.40 -3.39 -12.36
CA GLY A 8 15.10 -4.51 -13.01
C GLY A 8 15.24 -5.78 -12.17
N ARG A 9 14.72 -5.81 -10.93
CA ARG A 9 14.61 -7.04 -10.12
C ARG A 9 13.18 -7.57 -10.17
N GLU A 10 13.05 -8.87 -10.38
CA GLU A 10 11.77 -9.57 -10.29
C GLU A 10 11.48 -9.94 -8.84
N TYR A 11 10.26 -9.60 -8.40
CA TYR A 11 9.74 -10.00 -7.11
C TYR A 11 8.55 -10.92 -7.33
N ASN A 12 8.62 -12.06 -6.66
CA ASN A 12 7.55 -13.04 -6.61
C ASN A 12 6.80 -12.83 -5.30
N ILE A 13 5.65 -12.16 -5.38
CA ILE A 13 4.83 -11.86 -4.19
C ILE A 13 3.47 -12.50 -4.35
N THR A 14 2.98 -13.08 -3.27
CA THR A 14 1.65 -13.64 -3.17
C THR A 14 0.77 -12.77 -2.27
N ARG A 15 -0.55 -13.02 -2.30
CA ARG A 15 -1.48 -12.28 -1.45
C ARG A 15 -1.23 -12.61 0.02
N GLU A 16 -0.90 -13.88 0.28
CA GLU A 16 -0.60 -14.45 1.59
C GLU A 16 0.64 -13.79 2.22
N ASP A 17 1.65 -13.46 1.42
CA ASP A 17 2.84 -12.74 1.90
C ASP A 17 2.48 -11.32 2.37
N VAL A 18 1.59 -10.64 1.64
CA VAL A 18 1.07 -9.33 2.03
C VAL A 18 0.27 -9.43 3.32
N GLU A 19 -0.65 -10.39 3.43
CA GLU A 19 -1.47 -10.57 4.63
C GLU A 19 -0.63 -10.90 5.88
N LYS A 20 0.41 -11.74 5.75
CA LYS A 20 1.36 -12.01 6.84
C LYS A 20 2.02 -10.73 7.34
N VAL A 21 2.45 -9.87 6.41
CA VAL A 21 3.04 -8.58 6.76
C VAL A 21 2.02 -7.69 7.47
N LEU A 22 0.81 -7.55 6.93
CA LEU A 22 -0.26 -6.73 7.52
C LEU A 22 -0.62 -7.14 8.95
N LYS A 23 -0.53 -8.44 9.29
CA LYS A 23 -0.72 -8.93 10.67
C LYS A 23 0.39 -8.52 11.65
N THR A 24 1.58 -8.19 11.14
CA THR A 24 2.77 -7.93 11.96
C THR A 24 3.17 -6.46 12.03
N VAL A 25 2.73 -5.65 11.08
CA VAL A 25 3.05 -4.22 11.02
C VAL A 25 1.87 -3.38 11.49
N GLU A 26 2.16 -2.32 12.23
CA GLU A 26 1.16 -1.30 12.54
C GLU A 26 0.97 -0.37 11.35
N PRO A 27 -0.26 0.09 11.06
CA PRO A 27 -0.51 1.04 9.99
C PRO A 27 0.16 2.37 10.30
N GLU A 28 0.83 2.93 9.30
CA GLU A 28 1.42 4.24 9.44
C GLU A 28 0.37 5.34 9.27
N PRO A 29 0.56 6.48 9.95
CA PRO A 29 -0.28 7.64 9.75
C PRO A 29 -0.19 8.12 8.30
N PHE A 30 -1.34 8.49 7.75
CA PHE A 30 -1.42 9.12 6.44
C PHE A 30 -0.81 10.52 6.49
N LYS A 31 0.44 10.64 6.05
CA LYS A 31 1.18 11.91 5.98
C LYS A 31 1.49 12.25 4.53
N GLY A 32 1.41 13.54 4.20
CA GLY A 32 1.73 14.06 2.87
C GLY A 32 0.84 13.45 1.77
N ASN A 33 1.48 12.80 0.77
CA ASN A 33 0.81 12.30 -0.43
C ASN A 33 0.26 10.85 -0.30
N ALA A 34 0.19 10.30 0.92
CA ALA A 34 -0.36 8.97 1.15
C ALA A 34 -1.90 9.02 1.08
N LYS A 35 -2.46 9.05 -0.14
CA LYS A 35 -3.92 9.10 -0.36
C LYS A 35 -4.57 7.72 -0.47
N TYR A 36 -3.83 6.72 -0.92
CA TYR A 36 -4.34 5.39 -1.20
C TYR A 36 -3.98 4.38 -0.11
N TYR A 37 -4.93 3.50 0.22
CA TYR A 37 -4.76 2.46 1.23
C TYR A 37 -5.49 1.17 0.88
N VAL A 38 -5.11 0.10 1.58
CA VAL A 38 -5.86 -1.14 1.68
C VAL A 38 -6.44 -1.27 3.09
N GLU A 39 -7.64 -1.81 3.21
CA GLU A 39 -8.21 -2.17 4.52
C GLU A 39 -7.94 -3.63 4.84
N TYR A 40 -7.47 -3.88 6.07
CA TYR A 40 -7.25 -5.22 6.57
C TYR A 40 -7.50 -5.22 8.08
N ASN A 41 -8.36 -6.10 8.58
CA ASN A 41 -8.76 -6.15 10.00
C ASN A 41 -9.12 -4.75 10.56
N GLU A 42 -10.01 -4.03 9.87
CA GLU A 42 -10.50 -2.69 10.26
C GLU A 42 -9.43 -1.59 10.33
N LYS A 43 -8.19 -1.90 9.95
CA LYS A 43 -7.06 -0.97 9.89
C LYS A 43 -6.79 -0.56 8.44
N LYS A 44 -6.41 0.72 8.25
CA LYS A 44 -6.11 1.31 6.94
C LYS A 44 -4.61 1.40 6.73
N TYR A 45 -4.07 0.66 5.77
CA TYR A 45 -2.64 0.60 5.50
C TYR A 45 -2.29 1.34 4.21
N PRO A 46 -1.43 2.38 4.27
CA PRO A 46 -0.93 3.07 3.08
C PRO A 46 -0.30 2.10 2.08
N ILE A 47 -0.69 2.18 0.80
CA ILE A 47 -0.23 1.21 -0.23
C ILE A 47 1.30 1.11 -0.34
N LYS A 48 2.01 2.24 -0.15
CA LYS A 48 3.48 2.27 -0.21
C LYS A 48 4.13 1.61 1.01
N GLN A 49 3.48 1.68 2.18
CA GLN A 49 3.95 0.97 3.37
C GLN A 49 3.85 -0.53 3.14
N VAL A 50 2.70 -1.00 2.64
CA VAL A 50 2.47 -2.44 2.41
C VAL A 50 3.52 -3.01 1.48
N VAL A 51 3.74 -2.36 0.33
CA VAL A 51 4.74 -2.80 -0.66
C VAL A 51 6.16 -2.72 -0.11
N ALA A 52 6.53 -1.65 0.61
CA ALA A 52 7.85 -1.55 1.24
C ALA A 52 8.09 -2.68 2.26
N SER A 53 7.06 -3.04 3.01
CA SER A 53 7.16 -4.03 4.09
C SER A 53 7.31 -5.44 3.54
N VAL A 54 6.56 -5.79 2.48
CA VAL A 54 6.64 -7.12 1.85
C VAL A 54 7.88 -7.28 0.95
N THR A 55 8.31 -6.22 0.26
CA THR A 55 9.51 -6.25 -0.61
C THR A 55 10.81 -5.97 0.13
N ARG A 56 10.74 -5.40 1.34
CA ARG A 56 11.87 -4.79 2.08
C ARG A 56 12.60 -3.69 1.30
N LEU A 57 11.95 -3.11 0.28
CA LEU A 57 12.54 -2.04 -0.51
C LEU A 57 12.27 -0.66 0.10
N PRO A 58 13.23 0.28 -0.04
CA PRO A 58 12.99 1.67 0.31
C PRO A 58 11.84 2.24 -0.52
N ARG A 59 10.97 3.06 0.09
CA ARG A 59 9.82 3.70 -0.60
C ARG A 59 10.21 4.61 -1.76
N VAL A 60 11.45 5.08 -1.78
CA VAL A 60 12.00 5.91 -2.85
C VAL A 60 12.31 5.08 -4.11
N SER A 61 12.34 3.75 -4.00
CA SER A 61 12.64 2.85 -5.10
C SER A 61 11.45 2.56 -6.02
N PHE A 62 10.24 2.96 -5.62
CA PHE A 62 9.00 2.75 -6.38
C PHE A 62 7.98 3.89 -6.15
N THR A 63 7.08 4.05 -7.11
CA THR A 63 6.02 5.07 -7.07
C THR A 63 4.77 4.56 -6.36
N ALA A 64 3.85 5.47 -6.01
CA ALA A 64 2.54 5.07 -5.50
C ALA A 64 1.76 4.25 -6.54
N MET A 65 1.90 4.57 -7.83
CA MET A 65 1.24 3.85 -8.91
C MET A 65 1.78 2.43 -9.08
N ASP A 66 3.08 2.20 -8.88
CA ASP A 66 3.65 0.85 -8.84
C ASP A 66 3.02 0.03 -7.72
N ALA A 67 2.94 0.61 -6.52
CA ALA A 67 2.32 -0.06 -5.37
C ALA A 67 0.84 -0.36 -5.62
N TYR A 68 0.11 0.58 -6.22
CA TYR A 68 -1.28 0.41 -6.60
C TYR A 68 -1.44 -0.81 -7.54
N ARG A 69 -0.69 -0.84 -8.64
CA ARG A 69 -0.77 -1.93 -9.63
C ARG A 69 -0.43 -3.29 -9.03
N VAL A 70 0.60 -3.36 -8.18
CA VAL A 70 0.99 -4.61 -7.52
C VAL A 70 -0.14 -5.13 -6.64
N LEU A 71 -0.68 -4.28 -5.76
CA LEU A 71 -1.72 -4.70 -4.81
C LEU A 71 -3.05 -5.02 -5.52
N SER A 72 -3.45 -4.24 -6.52
CA SER A 72 -4.64 -4.56 -7.34
C SER A 72 -4.50 -5.90 -8.06
N ARG A 73 -3.33 -6.21 -8.63
CA ARG A 73 -3.09 -7.51 -9.28
C ARG A 73 -3.09 -8.70 -8.31
N LEU A 74 -2.80 -8.44 -7.03
CA LEU A 74 -2.93 -9.41 -5.94
C LEU A 74 -4.37 -9.52 -5.40
N GLY A 75 -5.31 -8.76 -5.98
CA GLY A 75 -6.73 -8.77 -5.65
C GLY A 75 -7.09 -7.92 -4.41
N PHE A 76 -6.22 -7.03 -3.97
CA PHE A 76 -6.57 -6.09 -2.91
C PHE A 76 -7.45 -4.97 -3.44
N GLU A 77 -8.49 -4.64 -2.70
CA GLU A 77 -9.28 -3.44 -2.92
C GLU A 77 -8.50 -2.23 -2.42
N ILE A 78 -8.27 -1.24 -3.29
CA ILE A 78 -7.55 -0.01 -2.95
C ILE A 78 -8.56 1.11 -2.84
N LYS A 79 -8.60 1.73 -1.66
CA LYS A 79 -9.45 2.87 -1.34
C LYS A 79 -8.62 4.14 -1.32
N GLU A 80 -9.27 5.27 -1.59
CA GLU A 80 -8.68 6.60 -1.48
C GLU A 80 -9.23 7.28 -0.23
N LEU A 81 -8.38 8.01 0.50
CA LEU A 81 -8.82 8.89 1.56
C LEU A 81 -9.57 10.04 0.91
N GLN A 82 -10.87 10.11 1.16
CA GLN A 82 -11.62 11.32 0.89
C GLN A 82 -11.16 12.37 1.89
N GLU A 83 -10.47 13.41 1.41
CA GLU A 83 -10.28 14.65 2.17
C GLU A 83 -11.68 15.26 2.33
N ASN A 84 -12.37 14.93 3.42
CA ASN A 84 -13.59 15.63 3.76
C ASN A 84 -13.24 17.11 3.85
N GLN A 85 -13.94 17.87 3.01
CA GLN A 85 -13.73 19.29 2.79
C GLN A 85 -13.72 20.03 4.12
N LYS A 86 -12.78 20.97 4.19
CA LYS A 86 -12.53 21.93 5.26
C LYS A 86 -13.81 22.37 5.95
N GLU A 87 -13.73 22.46 7.28
CA GLU A 87 -14.58 23.22 8.18
C GLU A 87 -15.47 24.25 7.49
N VAL A 88 -16.79 24.04 7.59
CA VAL A 88 -17.77 25.12 7.54
C VAL A 88 -17.39 26.08 8.67
N LYS A 89 -16.59 27.11 8.37
CA LYS A 89 -16.42 28.23 9.29
C LYS A 89 -17.59 29.19 9.08
N SER A 90 -18.32 29.37 10.19
CA SER A 90 -19.40 30.32 10.42
C SER A 90 -19.09 31.75 10.01
#